data_AF-A0A4U9VDB3-F1
#
_entry.id   AF-A0A4U9VDB3-F1
#
_cell.length_a   1.000
_cell.length_b   1.000
_cell.length_c   1.000
_cell.angle_alpha   90.00
_cell.angle_beta   90.00
_cell.angle_gamma   90.00
#
_symmetry.space_group_name_H-M   'P 1'
#
loop_
_entity.id
_entity.type
_entity.pdbx_description
1 polymer ?
#
loop_
_entity_poly.entity_id
_entity_poly.type
_entity_poly.pdbx_seq_one_letter_code
_entity_poly.pdbx_strand_id
1 'polypeptide(L)' 'MARRREIFSDMGVEFRLNTEIGKDVSMETLLNDYDALFLGVGTYKSMRSGLGK' A
#
# COMPACT_ATOMS: atom_id res chain seq x y z
N MET A 1 -0.96 -15.09 14.14
CA MET A 1 -1.01 -13.87 13.30
C MET A 1 -1.66 -12.66 13.99
N ALA A 2 -2.60 -12.84 14.93
CA ALA A 2 -3.24 -11.73 15.67
C ALA A 2 -2.25 -10.87 16.49
N ARG A 3 -1.34 -11.50 17.25
CA ARG A 3 -0.41 -10.79 18.14
C ARG A 3 0.45 -9.72 17.47
N ARG A 4 0.91 -9.94 16.23
CA ARG A 4 1.75 -8.95 15.54
C ARG A 4 0.93 -7.75 15.06
N ARG A 5 -0.33 -7.97 14.67
CA ARG A 5 -1.26 -6.89 14.32
C ARG A 5 -1.59 -6.04 15.54
N GLU A 6 -1.91 -6.68 16.68
CA GLU A 6 -2.19 -6.00 17.95
C GLU A 6 -1.03 -5.10 18.36
N ILE A 7 0.20 -5.63 18.39
CA ILE A 7 1.39 -4.85 18.76
C ILE A 7 1.54 -3.60 17.87
N PHE A 8 1.35 -3.73 16.54
CA PHE A 8 1.50 -2.58 15.66
C PHE A 8 0.35 -1.58 15.78
N SER A 9 -0.87 -2.06 16.02
CA SER A 9 -2.00 -1.19 16.32
C SER A 9 -1.76 -0.37 17.59
N ASP A 10 -1.23 -0.98 18.65
CA ASP A 10 -0.85 -0.28 19.89
C ASP A 10 0.28 0.73 19.68
N MET A 11 1.15 0.50 18.69
CA MET A 11 2.19 1.44 18.26
C MET A 11 1.66 2.60 17.40
N GLY A 12 0.34 2.66 17.13
CA GLY A 12 -0.30 3.71 16.35
C GLY A 12 -0.47 3.40 14.85
N VAL A 13 -0.24 2.17 14.41
CA VAL A 13 -0.46 1.78 13.01
C VAL A 13 -1.94 1.49 12.76
N GLU A 14 -2.56 2.26 11.87
CA GLU A 14 -3.92 2.00 11.38
C GLU A 14 -3.90 0.98 10.23
N PHE A 15 -4.67 -0.10 10.36
CA PHE A 15 -4.82 -1.10 9.30
C PHE A 15 -6.17 -0.94 8.59
N ARG A 16 -6.16 -0.41 7.36
CA ARG A 16 -7.32 -0.39 6.47
C ARG A 16 -7.29 -1.60 5.53
N LEU A 17 -8.13 -2.60 5.81
CA LEU A 17 -8.26 -3.82 5.01
C LEU A 17 -9.43 -3.69 4.02
N ASN A 18 -9.43 -4.52 2.98
CA ASN A 18 -10.46 -4.49 1.93
C ASN A 18 -10.60 -3.10 1.27
N THR A 19 -9.48 -2.40 1.12
CA THR A 19 -9.42 -1.07 0.49
C THR A 19 -8.46 -1.14 -0.69
N GLU A 20 -8.97 -0.89 -1.88
CA GLU A 20 -8.22 -0.91 -3.12
C GLU A 20 -7.84 0.53 -3.54
N ILE A 21 -6.53 0.80 -3.60
CA ILE A 21 -6.01 2.09 -4.03
C ILE A 21 -6.19 2.23 -5.56
N GLY A 22 -6.78 3.35 -5.99
CA GLY A 22 -7.21 3.61 -7.36
C GLY A 22 -8.70 3.32 -7.61
N LYS A 23 -9.39 2.64 -6.68
CA LYS A 23 -10.82 2.36 -6.75
C LYS A 23 -11.59 2.94 -5.57
N ASP A 24 -11.19 2.57 -4.36
CA ASP A 24 -11.84 3.03 -3.12
C ASP A 24 -11.21 4.33 -2.59
N VAL A 25 -9.89 4.50 -2.79
CA VAL A 25 -9.13 5.70 -2.42
C VAL A 25 -8.21 6.10 -3.57
N SER A 26 -8.20 7.37 -3.95
CA SER A 26 -7.32 7.85 -5.02
C SER A 26 -5.87 8.06 -4.54
N MET A 27 -4.90 7.91 -5.45
CA MET A 27 -3.49 8.21 -5.13
C MET A 27 -3.26 9.70 -4.81
N GLU A 28 -4.02 10.60 -5.43
CA GLU A 28 -3.92 12.04 -5.19
C GLU A 28 -4.32 12.40 -3.75
N THR A 29 -5.40 11.80 -3.25
CA THR A 29 -5.83 11.95 -1.85
C THR A 29 -4.69 11.55 -0.90
N LEU A 30 -4.04 10.41 -1.14
CA LEU A 30 -2.95 9.95 -0.29
C LEU A 30 -1.72 10.88 -0.34
N LEU A 31 -1.42 11.47 -1.49
CA LEU A 31 -0.30 12.41 -1.64
C LEU A 31 -0.56 13.75 -0.93
N ASN A 32 -1.81 14.18 -0.83
CA ASN A 32 -2.18 15.41 -0.16
C ASN A 32 -2.30 15.25 1.37
N ASP A 33 -2.78 14.09 1.82
CA ASP A 33 -3.11 13.85 3.23
C ASP A 33 -1.92 13.37 4.08
N TYR A 34 -0.84 12.90 3.45
CA TYR A 34 0.32 12.31 4.14
C TYR A 34 1.64 12.92 3.66
N ASP A 35 2.56 13.13 4.60
CA ASP A 35 3.89 13.71 4.31
C ASP A 35 4.76 12.83 3.39
N ALA A 36 4.55 11.52 3.43
CA ALA A 36 5.30 10.56 2.62
C ALA A 36 4.48 9.30 2.36
N LEU A 37 4.69 8.68 1.19
CA LEU A 37 4.09 7.41 0.82
C LEU A 37 5.17 6.35 0.58
N PHE A 38 5.00 5.20 1.23
CA PHE A 38 5.79 4.00 0.96
C PHE A 38 4.96 2.99 0.16
N LEU A 39 5.41 2.65 -1.06
CA LEU A 39 4.70 1.74 -1.95
C LEU A 39 5.16 0.30 -1.79
N GLY A 40 4.42 -0.45 -0.97
CA GLY A 40 4.63 -1.89 -0.71
C GLY A 40 3.70 -2.80 -1.51
N VAL A 41 3.48 -2.54 -2.80
CA VAL A 41 2.48 -3.26 -3.61
C VAL A 41 2.89 -4.70 -3.97
N GLY A 42 4.12 -5.16 -3.69
CA GLY A 42 4.56 -6.48 -4.16
C GLY A 42 4.56 -6.58 -5.70
N THR A 43 4.51 -7.80 -6.24
CA THR A 43 4.59 -8.03 -7.70
C THR A 43 3.22 -8.36 -8.30
N TYR A 44 2.56 -7.37 -8.90
CA TYR A 44 1.28 -7.58 -9.60
C TYR A 44 1.41 -7.66 -11.14
N LYS A 45 2.54 -7.23 -11.70
CA LYS A 45 2.83 -7.27 -13.13
C LYS A 45 4.24 -7.81 -13.32
N SER A 46 4.42 -8.83 -14.16
CA SER A 46 5.75 -9.13 -14.67
C SER A 46 6.22 -7.89 -15.44
N MET A 47 7.36 -7.31 -15.04
CA MET A 47 8.05 -6.37 -15.93
C MET A 47 8.45 -7.19 -17.16
N ARG A 48 7.78 -6.98 -18.30
CA ARG A 48 8.39 -7.29 -19.59
C ARG A 48 9.59 -6.37 -19.71
N SER A 49 10.77 -6.90 -19.40
CA SER A 49 12.04 -6.31 -19.84
C SER A 49 11.91 -6.11 -21.34
N GLY A 50 11.98 -4.87 -21.83
CA GLY A 50 11.81 -4.52 -23.24
C GLY A 50 12.95 -5.01 -24.15
N LEU A 51 13.56 -6.16 -23.83
CA LEU A 51 14.55 -6.85 -24.64
C LEU A 51 13.82 -7.67 -25.71
N GLY A 52 13.46 -6.99 -26.79
CA GLY A 52 12.80 -7.59 -27.94
C GLY A 52 12.50 -6.56 -29.02
N LYS A 53 13.55 -5.99 -29.59
CA LYS A 53 13.60 -5.67 -31.02
C LYS A 53 14.61 -6.62 -31.65
#